data_AF-A0A2U1MH17-F1
#
_entry.id   AF-A0A2U1MH17-F1
#
_cell.length_a   1.000
_cell.length_b   1.000
_cell.length_c   1.000
_cell.angle_alpha   90.00
_cell.angle_beta   90.00
_cell.angle_gamma   90.00
#
_symmetry.space_group_name_H-M   'P 1'
#
loop_
_entity.id
_entity.type
_entity.pdbx_description
1 polymer ?
#
loop_
_entity_poly.entity_id
_entity_poly.type
_entity_poly.pdbx_seq_one_letter_code
_entity_poly.pdbx_strand_id
1 'polypeptide(L)'
;MREDLKYVHSLEEKFDEKCLMLDIQKEFFINQIESFKSESVSHENVNENFVQTSSLKSENLYLKNKITELSKEAADVKEELSKRTAQFEKDLAKLEAQRKEKIFEDICDDTNIKFDFDELDIKNIELEHDVASLQKEKEHLKVTYKNLFDSIKRLRAQNQISNKSDSQIVPNHPFEKEKSVLKKKIVELEKMVAHKTKDFGDAKNDFSIEIEKYEKYFAHLENQNDSLHAKLASSDHPSLQKEYNDLRTSYNALKAKFDVLNRSKGKSHVSNESKPEVCVSEKVNTGESSKPFLKKVSQFTTYSLQKGRKFSKRPNFSETFTSQKKLQIMAPYPPCTSEGQKYDVFKTWPELLGVTGYDVCKVIEKWNSNIKVVPIVWNMIRPMDWYTNRVWVNLDKPDGVVVEVPKIG
;
A
#
# COMPACT_ATOMS: atom_id res chain seq x y z
N MET A 1 20.46 18.56 5.25
CA MET A 1 20.53 18.59 3.77
C MET A 1 20.73 20.00 3.20
N ARG A 2 19.83 20.98 3.39
CA ARG A 2 20.02 22.32 2.80
C ARG A 2 21.12 23.15 3.48
N GLU A 3 21.46 22.82 4.72
CA GLU A 3 22.51 23.52 5.51
C GLU A 3 23.89 22.86 5.34
N ASP A 4 23.95 21.53 5.21
CA ASP A 4 25.21 20.80 4.98
C ASP A 4 25.79 21.06 3.59
N LEU A 5 24.91 21.19 2.57
CA LEU A 5 25.31 21.65 1.23
C LEU A 5 25.87 23.08 1.25
N LYS A 6 25.40 23.95 2.16
CA LYS A 6 25.98 25.29 2.33
C LYS A 6 27.36 25.24 2.98
N TYR A 7 27.59 24.29 3.88
CA TYR A 7 28.90 24.13 4.54
C TYR A 7 29.97 23.61 3.59
N VAL A 8 29.65 22.60 2.77
CA VAL A 8 30.57 22.07 1.74
C VAL A 8 30.89 23.15 0.69
N HIS A 9 29.88 23.88 0.20
CA HIS A 9 30.13 25.01 -0.70
C HIS A 9 30.97 26.11 -0.06
N SER A 10 30.80 26.38 1.25
CA SER A 10 31.64 27.36 1.97
C SER A 10 33.10 26.91 2.10
N LEU A 11 33.37 25.60 2.18
CA LEU A 11 34.74 25.08 2.22
C LEU A 11 35.40 25.12 0.84
N GLU A 12 34.64 24.86 -0.23
CA GLU A 12 35.10 24.97 -1.61
C GLU A 12 35.43 26.43 -1.96
N GLU A 13 34.57 27.38 -1.60
CA GLU A 13 34.85 28.82 -1.76
C GLU A 13 36.10 29.25 -0.98
N LYS A 14 36.30 28.78 0.26
CA LYS A 14 37.51 29.10 1.04
C LYS A 14 38.78 28.48 0.46
N PHE A 15 38.67 27.36 -0.23
CA PHE A 15 39.80 26.72 -0.91
C PHE A 15 40.20 27.51 -2.15
N ASP A 16 39.21 27.88 -2.97
CA ASP A 16 39.41 28.68 -4.18
C ASP A 16 39.96 30.07 -3.85
N GLU A 17 39.50 30.70 -2.77
CA GLU A 17 40.03 31.98 -2.29
C GLU A 17 41.51 31.88 -1.89
N LYS A 18 41.94 30.78 -1.25
CA LYS A 18 43.34 30.55 -0.90
C LYS A 18 44.22 30.30 -2.12
N CYS A 19 43.71 29.55 -3.11
CA CYS A 19 44.41 29.34 -4.37
C CYS A 19 44.62 30.66 -5.12
N LEU A 20 43.57 31.49 -5.19
CA LEU A 20 43.63 32.81 -5.82
C LEU A 20 44.63 33.74 -5.12
N MET A 21 44.65 33.73 -3.78
CA MET A 21 45.63 34.50 -2.99
C MET A 21 47.09 34.08 -3.28
N LEU A 22 47.35 32.79 -3.47
CA LEU A 22 48.68 32.28 -3.82
C LEU A 22 49.10 32.73 -5.23
N ASP A 23 48.19 32.70 -6.20
CA ASP A 23 48.46 33.17 -7.56
C ASP A 23 48.74 34.69 -7.59
N ILE A 24 47.98 35.48 -6.83
CA ILE A 24 48.22 36.93 -6.69
C ILE A 24 49.60 37.20 -6.07
N GLN A 25 49.96 36.48 -4.99
CA GLN A 25 51.28 36.64 -4.38
C GLN A 25 52.40 36.29 -5.35
N LYS A 26 52.23 35.22 -6.14
CA LYS A 26 53.20 34.80 -7.15
C LYS A 26 53.40 35.85 -8.24
N GLU A 27 52.32 36.40 -8.79
CA GLU A 27 52.35 37.49 -9.78
C GLU A 27 53.01 38.76 -9.20
N PHE A 28 52.71 39.12 -7.95
CA PHE A 28 53.34 40.25 -7.28
C PHE A 28 54.87 40.08 -7.20
N PHE A 29 55.37 38.91 -6.80
CA PHE A 29 56.81 38.65 -6.74
C PHE A 29 57.47 38.66 -8.12
N ILE A 30 56.79 38.13 -9.15
CA ILE A 30 57.30 38.17 -10.54
C ILE A 30 57.46 39.62 -11.01
N ASN A 31 56.44 40.45 -10.80
CA ASN A 31 56.46 41.86 -11.20
C ASN A 31 57.55 42.66 -10.45
N GLN A 32 57.77 42.39 -9.16
CA GLN A 32 58.87 43.01 -8.42
C GLN A 32 60.22 42.65 -9.03
N ILE A 33 60.45 41.37 -9.35
CA ILE A 33 61.70 40.91 -9.97
C ILE A 33 61.91 41.55 -11.35
N GLU A 34 60.87 41.69 -12.16
CA GLU A 34 60.97 42.35 -13.47
C GLU A 34 61.23 43.86 -13.35
N SER A 35 60.61 44.53 -12.38
CA SER A 35 60.86 45.96 -12.10
C SER A 35 62.33 46.20 -11.75
N PHE A 36 62.90 45.40 -10.84
CA PHE A 36 64.32 45.52 -10.48
C PHE A 36 65.28 45.26 -11.65
N LYS A 37 64.91 44.37 -12.59
CA LYS A 37 65.70 44.17 -13.82
C LYS A 37 65.66 45.39 -14.72
N SER A 38 64.50 46.03 -14.88
CA SER A 38 64.33 47.19 -15.76
C SER A 38 65.05 48.46 -15.25
N GLU A 39 65.15 48.63 -13.94
CA GLU A 39 65.77 49.82 -13.32
C GLU A 39 67.31 49.75 -13.29
N SER A 40 67.88 48.56 -13.46
CA SER A 40 69.35 48.35 -13.49
C SER A 40 70.05 48.80 -14.79
N VAL A 41 69.31 49.34 -15.77
CA VAL A 41 69.82 49.66 -17.13
C VAL A 41 70.25 51.12 -17.30
N SER A 42 70.02 52.04 -16.35
CA SER A 42 70.16 53.49 -16.60
C SER A 42 71.15 54.30 -15.74
N HIS A 43 72.07 53.71 -14.98
CA HIS A 43 73.11 54.50 -14.31
C HIS A 43 74.49 53.84 -14.29
N GLU A 44 75.37 54.30 -15.18
CA GLU A 44 76.82 54.16 -15.06
C GLU A 44 77.29 54.99 -13.85
N ASN A 45 77.37 54.37 -12.68
CA ASN A 45 78.25 54.85 -11.61
C ASN A 45 79.11 53.68 -11.13
N VAL A 46 80.27 53.57 -11.78
CA VAL A 46 81.21 52.46 -11.70
C VAL A 46 82.23 52.75 -10.62
N ASN A 47 81.92 52.49 -9.33
CA ASN A 47 82.98 52.09 -8.40
C ASN A 47 82.53 51.50 -7.05
N GLU A 48 81.36 51.82 -6.50
CA GLU A 48 80.89 51.20 -5.24
C GLU A 48 80.02 49.94 -5.45
N ASN A 49 79.57 49.70 -6.68
CA ASN A 49 78.68 48.59 -7.05
C ASN A 49 79.35 47.19 -7.07
N PHE A 50 80.69 47.11 -7.07
CA PHE A 50 81.37 45.83 -7.24
C PHE A 50 81.30 44.94 -5.99
N VAL A 51 81.29 45.51 -4.77
CA VAL A 51 81.27 44.73 -3.53
C VAL A 51 79.86 44.19 -3.23
N GLN A 52 78.80 44.98 -3.44
CA GLN A 52 77.41 44.54 -3.20
C GLN A 52 76.96 43.41 -4.14
N THR A 53 77.43 43.39 -5.39
CA THR A 53 77.05 42.33 -6.35
C THR A 53 77.59 40.95 -5.96
N SER A 54 78.70 40.87 -5.21
CA SER A 54 79.24 39.59 -4.73
C SER A 54 78.39 39.00 -3.59
N SER A 55 77.94 39.84 -2.65
CA SER A 55 77.05 39.44 -1.55
C SER A 55 75.71 38.93 -2.08
N LEU A 56 75.07 39.69 -2.98
CA LEU A 56 73.78 39.32 -3.57
C LEU A 56 73.83 38.02 -4.40
N LYS A 57 74.95 37.73 -5.05
CA LYS A 57 75.13 36.45 -5.77
C LYS A 57 75.16 35.26 -4.82
N SER A 58 75.83 35.39 -3.68
CA SER A 58 75.91 34.32 -2.69
C SER A 58 74.56 34.06 -2.01
N GLU A 59 73.79 35.11 -1.71
CA GLU A 59 72.46 35.00 -1.13
C GLU A 59 71.44 34.40 -2.12
N ASN A 60 71.47 34.81 -3.38
CA ASN A 60 70.64 34.19 -4.42
C ASN A 60 70.96 32.71 -4.63
N LEU A 61 72.24 32.32 -4.54
CA LEU A 61 72.63 30.92 -4.63
C LEU A 61 72.07 30.12 -3.44
N TYR A 62 72.14 30.68 -2.23
CA TYR A 62 71.56 30.08 -1.02
C TYR A 62 70.03 29.92 -1.14
N LEU A 63 69.32 30.96 -1.56
CA LEU A 63 67.86 30.92 -1.77
C LEU A 63 67.47 29.89 -2.83
N LYS A 64 68.21 29.80 -3.93
CA LYS A 64 67.97 28.81 -4.97
C LYS A 64 68.11 27.39 -4.43
N ASN A 65 69.14 27.12 -3.63
CA ASN A 65 69.31 25.82 -2.97
C ASN A 65 68.16 25.52 -2.00
N LYS A 66 67.72 26.51 -1.22
CA LYS A 66 66.58 26.33 -0.29
C LYS A 66 65.26 26.07 -1.02
N ILE A 67 65.02 26.73 -2.15
CA ILE A 67 63.85 26.48 -3.01
C ILE A 67 63.89 25.04 -3.55
N THR A 68 65.06 24.56 -3.97
CA THR A 68 65.18 23.17 -4.45
C THR A 68 64.96 22.13 -3.34
N GLU A 69 65.41 22.41 -2.12
CA GLU A 69 65.18 21.56 -0.95
C GLU A 69 63.69 21.50 -0.58
N LEU A 70 63.04 22.65 -0.46
CA LEU A 70 61.60 22.74 -0.18
C LEU A 70 60.74 22.10 -1.30
N SER A 71 61.16 22.23 -2.55
CA SER A 71 60.48 21.59 -3.68
C SER A 71 60.54 20.07 -3.60
N LYS A 72 61.65 19.52 -3.09
CA LYS A 72 61.81 18.09 -2.85
C LYS A 72 60.94 17.63 -1.68
N GLU A 73 60.97 18.33 -0.56
CA GLU A 73 60.12 18.03 0.61
C GLU A 73 58.62 18.05 0.24
N ALA A 74 58.20 19.02 -0.57
CA ALA A 74 56.82 19.09 -1.05
C ALA A 74 56.43 17.89 -1.94
N ALA A 75 57.36 17.37 -2.75
CA ALA A 75 57.12 16.18 -3.56
C ALA A 75 56.98 14.92 -2.69
N ASP A 76 57.84 14.77 -1.67
CA ASP A 76 57.81 13.63 -0.74
C ASP A 76 56.50 13.62 0.07
N VAL A 77 56.06 14.77 0.60
CA VAL A 77 54.78 14.90 1.31
C VAL A 77 53.58 14.59 0.41
N LYS A 78 53.62 15.03 -0.85
CA LYS A 78 52.56 14.73 -1.83
C LYS A 78 52.45 13.23 -2.10
N GLU A 79 53.58 12.53 -2.17
CA GLU A 79 53.61 11.07 -2.34
C GLU A 79 53.05 10.34 -1.12
N GLU A 80 53.41 10.76 0.11
CA GLU A 80 52.84 10.19 1.33
C GLU A 80 51.33 10.38 1.44
N LEU A 81 50.83 11.58 1.08
CA LEU A 81 49.39 11.84 1.05
C LEU A 81 48.67 10.91 0.07
N SER A 82 49.22 10.70 -1.13
CA SER A 82 48.65 9.79 -2.11
C SER A 82 48.58 8.35 -1.60
N LYS A 83 49.63 7.86 -0.93
CA LYS A 83 49.65 6.53 -0.31
C LYS A 83 48.59 6.39 0.79
N ARG A 84 48.44 7.42 1.63
CA ARG A 84 47.50 7.41 2.75
C ARG A 84 46.04 7.47 2.28
N THR A 85 45.74 8.24 1.23
CA THR A 85 44.42 8.27 0.61
C THR A 85 44.03 6.90 0.04
N ALA A 86 44.93 6.26 -0.72
CA ALA A 86 44.67 4.92 -1.25
C ALA A 86 44.44 3.87 -0.14
N GLN A 87 45.14 4.00 0.99
CA GLN A 87 44.92 3.13 2.14
C GLN A 87 43.54 3.36 2.78
N PHE A 88 43.11 4.61 2.95
CA PHE A 88 41.78 4.92 3.49
C PHE A 88 40.65 4.41 2.60
N GLU A 89 40.76 4.54 1.27
CA GLU A 89 39.77 4.00 0.34
C GLU A 89 39.63 2.47 0.47
N LYS A 90 40.76 1.78 0.63
CA LYS A 90 40.79 0.32 0.82
C LYS A 90 40.13 -0.10 2.13
N ASP A 91 40.40 0.61 3.22
CA ASP A 91 39.82 0.32 4.53
C ASP A 91 38.31 0.61 4.55
N LEU A 92 37.87 1.67 3.86
CA LEU A 92 36.46 2.01 3.71
C LEU A 92 35.70 0.95 2.89
N ALA A 93 36.27 0.45 1.80
CA ALA A 93 35.69 -0.63 1.01
C ALA A 93 35.55 -1.93 1.82
N LYS A 94 36.53 -2.25 2.66
CA LYS A 94 36.48 -3.42 3.55
C LYS A 94 35.36 -3.29 4.59
N LEU A 95 35.18 -2.10 5.15
CA LEU A 95 34.17 -1.82 6.17
C LEU A 95 32.75 -1.85 5.57
N GLU A 96 32.57 -1.33 4.35
CA GLU A 96 31.30 -1.46 3.62
C GLU A 96 30.93 -2.92 3.33
N ALA A 97 31.88 -3.75 2.91
CA ALA A 97 31.63 -5.17 2.66
C ALA A 97 31.18 -5.90 3.94
N GLN A 98 31.90 -5.68 5.05
CA GLN A 98 31.58 -6.29 6.33
C GLN A 98 30.21 -5.84 6.89
N ARG A 99 29.83 -4.59 6.63
CA ARG A 99 28.53 -4.06 7.06
C ARG A 99 27.37 -4.65 6.25
N LYS A 100 27.53 -4.80 4.93
CA LYS A 100 26.51 -5.43 4.07
C LYS A 100 26.27 -6.89 4.45
N GLU A 101 27.32 -7.62 4.82
CA GLU A 101 27.22 -9.02 5.26
C GLU A 101 26.43 -9.16 6.56
N LYS A 102 26.71 -8.32 7.58
CA LYS A 102 25.96 -8.32 8.85
C LYS A 102 24.50 -7.90 8.72
N ILE A 103 24.19 -6.93 7.86
CA ILE A 103 22.81 -6.45 7.66
C ILE A 103 21.97 -7.52 6.94
N PHE A 104 22.57 -8.34 6.07
CA PHE A 104 21.87 -9.40 5.37
C PHE A 104 21.49 -10.57 6.28
N GLU A 105 22.28 -10.83 7.33
CA GLU A 105 22.05 -11.92 8.26
C GLU A 105 20.97 -11.58 9.32
N ASP A 106 20.83 -10.31 9.72
CA ASP A 106 19.82 -9.86 10.70
C ASP A 106 18.44 -9.53 10.09
N ILE A 107 18.31 -9.43 8.75
CA ILE A 107 17.05 -9.06 8.08
C ILE A 107 16.36 -10.26 7.42
N CYS A 108 17.05 -11.38 7.21
CA CYS A 108 16.51 -12.53 6.46
C CYS A 108 15.79 -13.59 7.31
N ASP A 109 14.75 -13.18 8.04
CA ASP A 109 13.57 -14.03 8.30
C ASP A 109 12.36 -13.59 7.43
N ASP A 110 12.61 -12.85 6.34
CA ASP A 110 11.62 -12.36 5.36
C ASP A 110 10.72 -13.48 4.77
N THR A 111 11.17 -14.74 4.82
CA THR A 111 10.37 -15.90 4.41
C THR A 111 9.15 -16.14 5.31
N ASN A 112 9.19 -15.75 6.59
CA ASN A 112 8.04 -15.88 7.49
C ASN A 112 7.00 -14.78 7.23
N ILE A 113 7.43 -13.54 6.96
CA ILE A 113 6.51 -12.41 6.72
C ILE A 113 5.71 -12.60 5.43
N LYS A 114 6.32 -13.16 4.39
CA LYS A 114 5.63 -13.40 3.12
C LYS A 114 4.53 -14.46 3.23
N PHE A 115 4.75 -15.50 4.05
CA PHE A 115 3.78 -16.56 4.28
C PHE A 115 2.51 -16.02 4.95
N ASP A 116 2.66 -15.09 5.89
CA ASP A 116 1.52 -14.49 6.61
C ASP A 116 0.57 -13.71 5.69
N PHE A 117 1.08 -13.09 4.61
CA PHE A 117 0.23 -12.35 3.65
C PHE A 117 -0.60 -13.27 2.75
N ASP A 118 0.00 -14.34 2.23
CA ASP A 118 -0.71 -15.28 1.36
C ASP A 118 -1.81 -16.03 2.14
N GLU A 119 -1.54 -16.41 3.40
CA GLU A 119 -2.56 -17.01 4.28
C GLU A 119 -3.71 -16.03 4.59
N LEU A 120 -3.40 -14.74 4.75
CA LEU A 120 -4.41 -13.69 4.99
C LEU A 120 -5.32 -13.49 3.77
N ASP A 121 -4.76 -13.49 2.56
CA ASP A 121 -5.52 -13.34 1.32
C ASP A 121 -6.47 -14.53 1.11
N ILE A 122 -6.02 -15.76 1.40
CA ILE A 122 -6.86 -16.96 1.35
C ILE A 122 -8.03 -16.84 2.33
N LYS A 123 -7.77 -16.49 3.61
CA LYS A 123 -8.82 -16.30 4.62
C LYS A 123 -9.82 -15.20 4.22
N ASN A 124 -9.36 -14.13 3.56
CA ASN A 124 -10.24 -13.07 3.08
C ASN A 124 -11.18 -13.56 1.96
N ILE A 125 -10.68 -14.38 1.02
CA ILE A 125 -11.50 -15.00 -0.04
C ILE A 125 -12.56 -15.94 0.55
N GLU A 126 -12.19 -16.77 1.54
CA GLU A 126 -13.13 -17.66 2.24
C GLU A 126 -14.24 -16.87 2.95
N LEU A 127 -13.88 -15.79 3.65
CA LEU A 127 -14.83 -14.89 4.29
C LEU A 127 -15.79 -14.23 3.29
N GLU A 128 -15.30 -13.76 2.14
CA GLU A 128 -16.15 -13.19 1.09
C GLU A 128 -17.16 -14.21 0.55
N HIS A 129 -16.73 -15.45 0.36
CA HIS A 129 -17.62 -16.55 -0.06
C HIS A 129 -18.71 -16.83 0.99
N ASP A 130 -18.36 -16.87 2.26
CA ASP A 130 -19.30 -17.10 3.36
C ASP A 130 -20.31 -15.96 3.52
N VAL A 131 -19.86 -14.71 3.39
CA VAL A 131 -20.73 -13.53 3.39
C VAL A 131 -21.73 -13.61 2.23
N ALA A 132 -21.29 -13.96 1.03
CA ALA A 132 -22.17 -14.12 -0.13
C ALA A 132 -23.20 -15.25 0.07
N SER A 133 -22.78 -16.37 0.66
CA SER A 133 -23.64 -17.50 1.01
C SER A 133 -24.74 -17.11 2.01
N LEU A 134 -24.36 -16.44 3.10
CA LEU A 134 -25.30 -15.94 4.12
C LEU A 134 -26.29 -14.92 3.53
N GLN A 135 -25.84 -14.06 2.62
CA GLN A 135 -26.71 -13.09 1.97
C GLN A 135 -27.76 -13.76 1.07
N LYS A 136 -27.38 -14.84 0.37
CA LYS A 136 -28.32 -15.67 -0.41
C LYS A 136 -29.35 -16.36 0.49
N GLU A 137 -28.92 -16.90 1.62
CA GLU A 137 -29.81 -17.54 2.60
C GLU A 137 -30.81 -16.54 3.20
N LYS A 138 -30.35 -15.32 3.54
CA LYS A 138 -31.19 -14.23 4.03
C LYS A 138 -32.31 -13.86 3.05
N GLU A 139 -32.01 -13.73 1.76
CA GLU A 139 -33.02 -13.42 0.74
C GLU A 139 -34.01 -14.58 0.53
N HIS A 140 -33.52 -15.82 0.54
CA HIS A 140 -34.39 -16.99 0.49
C HIS A 140 -35.35 -17.03 1.69
N LEU A 141 -34.87 -16.72 2.89
CA LEU A 141 -35.69 -16.65 4.10
C LEU A 141 -36.73 -15.53 4.02
N LYS A 142 -36.37 -14.37 3.48
CA LYS A 142 -37.30 -13.24 3.25
C LYS A 142 -38.45 -13.62 2.32
N VAL A 143 -38.16 -14.33 1.23
CA VAL A 143 -39.18 -14.86 0.29
C VAL A 143 -40.07 -15.89 0.98
N THR A 144 -39.47 -16.83 1.72
CA THR A 144 -40.20 -17.87 2.45
C THR A 144 -41.16 -17.27 3.47
N TYR A 145 -40.72 -16.27 4.24
CA TYR A 145 -41.54 -15.57 5.21
C TYR A 145 -42.72 -14.85 4.55
N LYS A 146 -42.49 -14.18 3.42
CA LYS A 146 -43.55 -13.52 2.63
C LYS A 146 -44.62 -14.52 2.18
N ASN A 147 -44.21 -15.66 1.62
CA ASN A 147 -45.14 -16.71 1.18
C ASN A 147 -45.97 -17.29 2.32
N LEU A 148 -45.35 -17.48 3.50
CA LEU A 148 -46.05 -17.93 4.70
C LEU A 148 -47.08 -16.90 5.16
N PHE A 149 -46.69 -15.62 5.22
CA PHE A 149 -47.57 -14.53 5.59
C PHE A 149 -48.78 -14.40 4.65
N ASP A 150 -48.55 -14.45 3.34
CA ASP A 150 -49.62 -14.39 2.34
C ASP A 150 -50.55 -15.62 2.41
N SER A 151 -50.02 -16.80 2.75
CA SER A 151 -50.83 -18.00 2.96
C SER A 151 -51.71 -17.91 4.21
N ILE A 152 -51.16 -17.41 5.32
CA ILE A 152 -51.94 -17.12 6.55
C ILE A 152 -53.03 -16.08 6.26
N LYS A 153 -52.70 -15.04 5.48
CA LYS A 153 -53.65 -13.99 5.08
C LYS A 153 -54.80 -14.55 4.24
N ARG A 154 -54.52 -15.40 3.25
CA ARG A 154 -55.55 -16.10 2.44
C ARG A 154 -56.43 -17.00 3.31
N LEU A 155 -55.84 -17.79 4.21
CA LEU A 155 -56.58 -18.66 5.11
C LEU A 155 -57.54 -17.88 6.02
N ARG A 156 -57.11 -16.73 6.55
CA ARG A 156 -57.98 -15.85 7.36
C ARG A 156 -59.15 -15.28 6.55
N ALA A 157 -58.94 -14.94 5.29
CA ALA A 157 -60.02 -14.49 4.41
C ALA A 157 -61.02 -15.62 4.12
N GLN A 158 -60.54 -16.83 3.87
CA GLN A 158 -61.38 -18.00 3.62
C GLN A 158 -62.23 -18.40 4.83
N ASN A 159 -61.65 -18.42 6.03
CA ASN A 159 -62.37 -18.75 7.27
C ASN A 159 -63.47 -17.71 7.63
N GLN A 160 -63.31 -16.44 7.23
CA GLN A 160 -64.38 -15.44 7.42
C GLN A 160 -65.60 -15.69 6.52
N ILE A 161 -65.40 -16.35 5.37
CA ILE A 161 -66.47 -16.66 4.41
C ILE A 161 -67.25 -17.91 4.86
N SER A 162 -66.60 -18.92 5.44
CA SER A 162 -67.26 -20.17 5.86
C SER A 162 -68.10 -20.05 7.14
N ASN A 163 -67.81 -19.09 8.02
CA ASN A 163 -68.50 -18.95 9.32
C ASN A 163 -69.89 -18.30 9.25
N LYS A 164 -70.46 -18.12 8.04
CA LYS A 164 -71.84 -17.66 7.84
C LYS A 164 -72.86 -18.78 7.63
N SER A 165 -72.42 -20.03 7.56
CA SER A 165 -73.30 -21.22 7.53
C SER A 165 -73.20 -21.96 8.86
N ASP A 166 -74.34 -22.10 9.53
CA ASP A 166 -74.47 -22.50 10.92
C ASP A 166 -73.89 -23.88 11.30
N SER A 167 -73.41 -23.93 12.55
CA SER A 167 -73.43 -25.05 13.51
C SER A 167 -72.78 -26.39 13.16
N GLN A 168 -71.45 -26.49 13.36
CA GLN A 168 -70.80 -27.46 14.26
C GLN A 168 -69.27 -27.32 14.15
N ILE A 169 -68.65 -26.71 15.16
CA ILE A 169 -67.19 -26.56 15.25
C ILE A 169 -66.61 -27.88 15.73
N VAL A 170 -66.21 -28.73 14.78
CA VAL A 170 -65.37 -29.89 15.08
C VAL A 170 -63.97 -29.38 15.45
N PRO A 171 -63.36 -29.81 16.57
CA PRO A 171 -62.03 -29.38 16.98
C PRO A 171 -60.99 -29.72 15.90
N ASN A 172 -60.39 -28.68 15.32
CA ASN A 172 -59.37 -28.78 14.27
C ASN A 172 -58.03 -29.33 14.82
N HIS A 173 -57.96 -30.65 15.04
CA HIS A 173 -56.77 -31.40 15.42
C HIS A 173 -55.53 -31.21 14.51
N PRO A 174 -55.62 -30.94 13.19
CA PRO A 174 -54.43 -30.78 12.34
C PRO A 174 -53.56 -29.57 12.72
N PHE A 175 -54.17 -28.51 13.23
CA PHE A 175 -53.50 -27.24 13.50
C PHE A 175 -52.51 -27.31 14.68
N GLU A 176 -52.85 -28.06 15.73
CA GLU A 176 -51.97 -28.22 16.89
C GLU A 176 -50.72 -29.04 16.56
N LYS A 177 -50.82 -29.98 15.61
CA LYS A 177 -49.65 -30.73 15.11
C LYS A 177 -48.68 -29.80 14.37
N GLU A 178 -49.16 -28.98 13.44
CA GLU A 178 -48.31 -28.03 12.71
C GLU A 178 -47.67 -26.99 13.64
N LYS A 179 -48.42 -26.48 14.61
CA LYS A 179 -47.92 -25.56 15.63
C LYS A 179 -46.79 -26.17 16.46
N SER A 180 -46.90 -27.44 16.84
CA SER A 180 -45.84 -28.15 17.56
C SER A 180 -44.56 -28.29 16.71
N VAL A 181 -44.71 -28.59 15.42
CA VAL A 181 -43.58 -28.67 14.47
C VAL A 181 -42.92 -27.31 14.30
N LEU A 182 -43.71 -26.24 14.16
CA LEU A 182 -43.19 -24.88 14.02
C LEU A 182 -42.42 -24.45 15.28
N LYS A 183 -42.98 -24.72 16.46
CA LYS A 183 -42.34 -24.40 17.74
C LYS A 183 -41.01 -25.13 17.91
N LYS A 184 -40.92 -26.40 17.47
CA LYS A 184 -39.67 -27.16 17.47
C LYS A 184 -38.61 -26.53 16.55
N LYS A 185 -38.99 -26.11 15.34
CA LYS A 185 -38.08 -25.43 14.40
C LYS A 185 -37.59 -24.07 14.90
N ILE A 186 -38.42 -23.32 15.63
CA ILE A 186 -38.00 -22.05 16.24
C ILE A 186 -36.88 -22.27 17.25
N VAL A 187 -37.03 -23.25 18.15
CA VAL A 187 -36.01 -23.59 19.15
C VAL A 187 -34.70 -24.05 18.49
N GLU A 188 -34.79 -24.79 17.38
CA GLU A 188 -33.61 -25.22 16.62
C GLU A 188 -32.87 -24.05 15.97
N LEU A 189 -33.60 -23.10 15.36
CA LEU A 189 -33.04 -21.88 14.80
C LEU A 189 -32.39 -20.98 15.87
N GLU A 190 -33.02 -20.84 17.04
CA GLU A 190 -32.47 -20.09 18.17
C GLU A 190 -31.12 -20.67 18.61
N LYS A 191 -31.00 -22.00 18.67
CA LYS A 191 -29.72 -22.68 18.98
C LYS A 191 -28.65 -22.43 17.92
N MET A 192 -29.00 -22.52 16.64
CA MET A 192 -28.07 -22.24 15.54
C MET A 192 -27.56 -20.79 15.56
N VAL A 193 -28.45 -19.83 15.83
CA VAL A 193 -28.07 -18.41 15.95
C VAL A 193 -27.15 -18.21 17.16
N ALA A 194 -27.45 -18.82 18.31
CA ALA A 194 -26.60 -18.72 19.50
C ALA A 194 -25.20 -19.29 19.26
N HIS A 195 -25.10 -20.43 18.58
CA HIS A 195 -23.81 -21.04 18.22
C HIS A 195 -22.99 -20.11 17.29
N LYS A 196 -23.58 -19.65 16.17
CA LYS A 196 -22.90 -18.74 15.25
C LYS A 196 -22.46 -17.42 15.92
N THR A 197 -23.27 -16.91 16.85
CA THR A 197 -22.93 -15.70 17.61
C THR A 197 -21.72 -15.92 18.49
N LYS A 198 -21.57 -17.11 19.08
CA LYS A 198 -20.41 -17.50 19.87
C LYS A 198 -19.15 -17.60 18.98
N ASP A 199 -19.24 -18.33 17.87
CA ASP A 199 -18.11 -18.51 16.93
C ASP A 199 -17.59 -17.16 16.43
N PHE A 200 -18.50 -16.22 16.13
CA PHE A 200 -18.15 -14.86 15.72
C PHE A 200 -17.47 -14.06 16.85
N GLY A 201 -17.89 -14.28 18.10
CA GLY A 201 -17.25 -13.69 19.28
C GLY A 201 -15.81 -14.17 19.48
N ASP A 202 -15.60 -15.48 19.34
CA ASP A 202 -14.29 -16.12 19.46
C ASP A 202 -13.35 -15.63 18.34
N ALA A 203 -13.81 -15.65 17.08
CA ALA A 203 -13.04 -15.13 15.94
C ALA A 203 -12.67 -13.65 16.09
N LYS A 204 -13.59 -12.83 16.62
CA LYS A 204 -13.32 -11.41 16.90
C LYS A 204 -12.20 -11.23 17.92
N ASN A 205 -12.14 -12.10 18.93
CA ASN A 205 -11.09 -12.06 19.94
C ASN A 205 -9.73 -12.44 19.35
N ASP A 206 -9.68 -13.48 18.51
CA ASP A 206 -8.45 -13.89 17.81
C ASP A 206 -7.92 -12.77 16.91
N PHE A 207 -8.79 -12.13 16.12
CA PHE A 207 -8.41 -10.95 15.33
C PHE A 207 -7.89 -9.80 16.20
N SER A 208 -8.44 -9.58 17.39
CA SER A 208 -7.97 -8.54 18.30
C SER A 208 -6.55 -8.83 18.81
N ILE A 209 -6.25 -10.09 19.14
CA ILE A 209 -4.92 -10.53 19.57
C ILE A 209 -3.90 -10.33 18.43
N GLU A 210 -4.27 -10.69 17.20
CA GLU A 210 -3.43 -10.51 16.02
C GLU A 210 -3.13 -9.01 15.75
N ILE A 211 -4.14 -8.14 15.89
CA ILE A 211 -3.97 -6.68 15.74
C ILE A 211 -2.96 -6.15 16.76
N GLU A 212 -3.08 -6.53 18.04
CA GLU A 212 -2.13 -6.11 19.08
C GLU A 212 -0.68 -6.57 18.79
N LYS A 213 -0.51 -7.75 18.21
CA LYS A 213 0.80 -8.27 17.78
C LYS A 213 1.41 -7.37 16.70
N TYR A 214 0.63 -6.98 15.70
CA TYR A 214 1.09 -6.07 14.64
C TYR A 214 1.36 -4.66 15.15
N GLU A 215 0.54 -4.12 16.05
CA GLU A 215 0.80 -2.80 16.67
C GLU A 215 2.13 -2.77 17.41
N LYS A 216 2.45 -3.83 18.18
CA LYS A 216 3.76 -3.97 18.84
C LYS A 216 4.92 -4.03 17.84
N TYR A 217 4.73 -4.74 16.72
CA TYR A 217 5.73 -4.81 15.65
C TYR A 217 5.98 -3.44 15.01
N PHE A 218 4.92 -2.68 14.69
CA PHE A 218 5.07 -1.33 14.14
C PHE A 218 5.76 -0.37 15.12
N ALA A 219 5.43 -0.43 16.40
CA ALA A 219 6.11 0.37 17.42
C ALA A 219 7.61 0.04 17.52
N HIS A 220 7.99 -1.24 17.37
CA HIS A 220 9.39 -1.64 17.33
C HIS A 220 10.12 -1.04 16.12
N LEU A 221 9.51 -1.10 14.93
CA LEU A 221 10.06 -0.51 13.71
C LEU A 221 10.20 1.01 13.80
N GLU A 222 9.23 1.71 14.39
CA GLU A 222 9.32 3.16 14.61
C GLU A 222 10.52 3.51 15.52
N ASN A 223 10.69 2.79 16.63
CA ASN A 223 11.84 2.97 17.52
C ASN A 223 13.19 2.70 16.82
N GLN A 224 13.26 1.67 15.96
CA GLN A 224 14.46 1.39 15.16
C GLN A 224 14.74 2.52 14.17
N ASN A 225 13.71 3.05 13.51
CA ASN A 225 13.82 4.14 12.56
C ASN A 225 14.31 5.43 13.25
N ASP A 226 13.79 5.72 14.45
CA ASP A 226 14.24 6.84 15.27
C ASP A 226 15.70 6.67 15.72
N SER A 227 16.12 5.45 16.07
CA SER A 227 17.52 5.15 16.39
C SER A 227 18.46 5.34 15.19
N LEU A 228 18.06 4.86 14.00
CA LEU A 228 18.80 5.06 12.76
C LEU A 228 18.90 6.54 12.42
N HIS A 229 17.81 7.29 12.58
CA HIS A 229 17.79 8.74 12.43
C HIS A 229 18.79 9.46 13.34
N ALA A 230 18.84 9.08 14.62
CA ALA A 230 19.78 9.66 15.57
C ALA A 230 21.24 9.34 15.19
N LYS A 231 21.52 8.10 14.77
CA LYS A 231 22.84 7.71 14.26
C LYS A 231 23.22 8.48 13.00
N LEU A 232 22.27 8.67 12.08
CA LEU A 232 22.46 9.43 10.86
C LEU A 232 22.80 10.89 11.15
N ALA A 233 22.09 11.51 12.09
CA ALA A 233 22.35 12.89 12.51
C ALA A 233 23.73 13.07 13.17
N SER A 234 24.32 11.99 13.70
CA SER A 234 25.64 11.99 14.32
C SER A 234 26.80 11.61 13.38
N SER A 235 26.52 11.19 12.15
CA SER A 235 27.48 10.55 11.25
C SER A 235 27.58 11.29 9.92
N ASP A 236 28.74 11.88 9.61
CA ASP A 236 29.06 12.55 8.33
C ASP A 236 29.28 11.59 7.14
N HIS A 237 28.56 10.45 7.10
CA HIS A 237 28.73 9.44 6.05
C HIS A 237 27.58 9.45 5.02
N PRO A 238 27.84 9.88 3.76
CA PRO A 238 26.84 9.96 2.69
C PRO A 238 26.16 8.63 2.34
N SER A 239 26.83 7.50 2.55
CA SER A 239 26.31 6.15 2.23
C SER A 239 25.14 5.76 3.13
N LEU A 240 25.19 6.14 4.41
CA LEU A 240 24.15 5.88 5.40
C LEU A 240 22.87 6.67 5.09
N GLN A 241 23.01 7.86 4.48
CA GLN A 241 21.89 8.70 4.10
C GLN A 241 21.12 8.15 2.91
N LYS A 242 21.81 7.47 1.98
CA LYS A 242 21.17 6.75 0.88
C LYS A 242 20.33 5.57 1.40
N GLU A 243 20.90 4.71 2.24
CA GLU A 243 20.18 3.57 2.86
C GLU A 243 18.94 4.05 3.63
N TYR A 244 19.06 5.14 4.38
CA TYR A 244 17.94 5.74 5.10
C TYR A 244 16.82 6.21 4.16
N ASN A 245 17.15 6.85 3.03
CA ASN A 245 16.15 7.29 2.06
C ASN A 245 15.45 6.12 1.35
N ASP A 246 16.20 5.05 1.05
CA ASP A 246 15.66 3.83 0.47
C ASP A 246 14.68 3.15 1.45
N LEU A 247 15.06 3.03 2.73
CA LEU A 247 14.19 2.48 3.78
C LEU A 247 12.92 3.32 4.00
N ARG A 248 13.04 4.65 4.02
CA ARG A 248 11.91 5.57 4.14
C ARG A 248 10.93 5.44 2.97
N THR A 249 11.45 5.22 1.76
CA THR A 249 10.63 4.99 0.57
C THR A 249 9.86 3.68 0.68
N SER A 250 10.52 2.60 1.10
CA SER A 250 9.87 1.31 1.34
C SER A 250 8.79 1.37 2.42
N TYR A 251 9.05 2.04 3.56
CA TYR A 251 8.08 2.23 4.62
C TYR A 251 6.83 3.00 4.13
N ASN A 252 7.03 4.10 3.39
CA ASN A 252 5.93 4.89 2.85
C ASN A 252 5.09 4.09 1.84
N ALA A 253 5.73 3.25 1.02
CA ALA A 253 5.03 2.36 0.10
C ALA A 253 4.18 1.32 0.85
N LEU A 254 4.70 0.76 1.94
CA LEU A 254 3.95 -0.20 2.78
C LEU A 254 2.77 0.48 3.49
N LYS A 255 3.00 1.66 4.08
CA LYS A 255 1.95 2.46 4.73
C LYS A 255 0.82 2.82 3.78
N ALA A 256 1.15 3.20 2.54
CA ALA A 256 0.15 3.47 1.51
C ALA A 256 -0.70 2.22 1.18
N LYS A 257 -0.10 1.02 1.11
CA LYS A 257 -0.84 -0.24 0.93
C LYS A 257 -1.78 -0.52 2.11
N PHE A 258 -1.32 -0.30 3.34
CA PHE A 258 -2.13 -0.46 4.54
C PHE A 258 -3.33 0.50 4.58
N ASP A 259 -3.12 1.77 4.20
CA ASP A 259 -4.19 2.77 4.13
C ASP A 259 -5.23 2.46 3.05
N VAL A 260 -4.83 1.82 1.95
CA VAL A 260 -5.75 1.32 0.91
C VAL A 260 -6.59 0.17 1.47
N LEU A 261 -5.97 -0.76 2.20
CA LEU A 261 -6.65 -1.88 2.85
C LEU A 261 -7.69 -1.41 3.88
N ASN A 262 -7.37 -0.38 4.66
CA ASN A 262 -8.31 0.19 5.62
C ASN A 262 -9.46 0.96 4.94
N ARG A 263 -9.18 1.65 3.81
CA ARG A 263 -10.21 2.31 3.03
C ARG A 263 -11.13 1.34 2.29
N SER A 264 -10.65 0.19 1.86
CA SER A 264 -11.52 -0.85 1.26
C SER A 264 -12.44 -1.49 2.29
N LYS A 265 -11.97 -1.71 3.53
CA LYS A 265 -12.80 -2.19 4.65
C LYS A 265 -13.95 -1.24 5.02
N GLY A 266 -13.77 0.07 4.87
CA GLY A 266 -14.80 1.08 5.17
C GLY A 266 -15.83 1.32 4.06
N LYS A 267 -15.61 0.78 2.85
CA LYS A 267 -16.47 0.99 1.67
C LYS A 267 -17.20 -0.28 1.22
N SER A 268 -17.37 -1.28 2.09
CA SER A 268 -18.41 -2.27 1.83
C SER A 268 -19.72 -1.51 1.67
N HIS A 269 -20.31 -1.58 0.48
CA HIS A 269 -21.59 -0.97 0.15
C HIS A 269 -22.69 -1.54 1.05
N VAL A 270 -22.76 -1.08 2.29
CA VAL A 270 -24.00 -1.06 3.04
C VAL A 270 -24.81 0.03 2.35
N SER A 271 -25.61 -0.39 1.38
CA SER A 271 -26.68 0.41 0.81
C SER A 271 -27.52 0.92 1.97
N ASN A 272 -27.26 2.15 2.41
CA ASN A 272 -28.15 2.88 3.28
C ASN A 272 -29.49 2.97 2.54
N GLU A 273 -30.46 2.19 2.99
CA GLU A 273 -31.87 2.38 2.63
C GLU A 273 -32.22 3.83 2.96
N SER A 274 -32.29 4.65 1.91
CA SER A 274 -32.80 6.01 1.98
C SER A 274 -34.19 5.95 2.60
N LYS A 275 -34.35 6.50 3.81
CA LYS A 275 -35.64 6.89 4.36
C LYS A 275 -36.35 7.76 3.29
N PRO A 276 -37.59 7.45 2.90
CA PRO A 276 -38.32 8.34 2.00
C PRO A 276 -38.63 9.63 2.76
N GLU A 277 -37.96 10.70 2.34
CA GLU A 277 -38.26 12.07 2.71
C GLU A 277 -39.63 12.42 2.11
N VAL A 278 -40.60 12.66 2.99
CA VAL A 278 -41.94 13.09 2.59
C VAL A 278 -41.85 14.56 2.20
N CYS A 279 -41.81 14.83 0.90
CA CYS A 279 -42.09 16.17 0.37
C CYS A 279 -43.51 16.59 0.77
N VAL A 280 -43.62 17.43 1.80
CA VAL A 280 -44.83 18.20 2.07
C VAL A 280 -44.78 19.42 1.16
N SER A 281 -45.55 19.39 0.08
CA SER A 281 -45.84 20.60 -0.70
C SER A 281 -46.66 21.57 0.15
N GLU A 282 -46.05 22.70 0.50
CA GLU A 282 -46.72 23.87 1.09
C GLU A 282 -47.83 24.37 0.16
N LYS A 283 -49.06 24.36 0.66
CA LYS A 283 -50.14 25.16 0.10
C LYS A 283 -50.03 26.57 0.65
N VAL A 284 -49.76 27.50 -0.26
CA VAL A 284 -49.96 28.94 -0.12
C VAL A 284 -51.39 29.20 0.37
N ASN A 285 -51.52 29.85 1.53
CA ASN A 285 -52.72 30.59 1.90
C ASN A 285 -52.29 31.97 2.42
N THR A 286 -52.73 32.97 1.68
CA THR A 286 -52.78 34.40 1.99
C THR A 286 -53.67 34.68 3.20
N GLY A 287 -53.27 35.61 4.07
CA GLY A 287 -54.18 36.24 5.02
C GLY A 287 -53.54 36.77 6.30
N GLU A 288 -53.10 38.03 6.23
CA GLU A 288 -52.99 39.05 7.27
C GLU A 288 -53.35 38.70 8.74
N SER A 289 -52.47 39.09 9.67
CA SER A 289 -52.75 40.15 10.66
C SER A 289 -51.85 40.05 11.90
N SER A 290 -51.39 41.22 12.33
CA SER A 290 -50.34 41.50 13.30
C SER A 290 -50.81 41.51 14.78
N LYS A 291 -50.00 40.93 15.67
CA LYS A 291 -49.36 41.52 16.89
C LYS A 291 -49.18 40.53 18.05
N PRO A 292 -48.17 40.74 18.92
CA PRO A 292 -47.58 39.69 19.74
C PRO A 292 -48.01 39.75 21.21
N PHE A 293 -48.05 38.60 21.90
CA PHE A 293 -47.90 38.57 23.35
C PHE A 293 -47.18 37.29 23.81
N LEU A 294 -46.06 37.50 24.48
CA LEU A 294 -45.33 36.54 25.29
C LEU A 294 -46.16 36.10 26.51
N LYS A 295 -46.31 34.79 26.73
CA LYS A 295 -46.27 34.24 28.10
C LYS A 295 -45.91 32.74 28.12
N LYS A 296 -44.97 32.45 29.01
CA LYS A 296 -44.45 31.15 29.44
C LYS A 296 -45.52 30.26 30.09
N VAL A 297 -45.08 29.04 30.42
CA VAL A 297 -45.60 28.07 31.41
C VAL A 297 -46.36 26.93 30.71
N SER A 298 -45.69 25.81 30.40
CA SER A 298 -45.41 24.67 31.30
C SER A 298 -46.69 24.10 31.92
N GLN A 299 -47.14 22.95 31.42
CA GLN A 299 -47.69 21.88 32.25
C GLN A 299 -47.95 20.62 31.42
N PHE A 300 -47.47 19.51 31.99
CA PHE A 300 -47.88 18.16 31.69
C PHE A 300 -49.40 18.02 31.76
N THR A 301 -49.99 17.31 30.80
CA THR A 301 -51.16 16.48 31.09
C THR A 301 -51.30 15.35 30.08
N THR A 302 -51.17 14.13 30.61
CA THR A 302 -51.69 12.87 30.11
C THR A 302 -53.14 12.98 29.63
N TYR A 303 -53.41 12.48 28.42
CA TYR A 303 -54.73 11.96 28.05
C TYR A 303 -54.57 10.66 27.25
N SER A 304 -55.02 9.58 27.88
CA SER A 304 -55.51 8.38 27.22
C SER A 304 -56.89 8.69 26.63
N LEU A 305 -57.15 8.34 25.37
CA LEU A 305 -58.44 7.78 24.91
C LEU A 305 -58.40 7.42 23.41
N GLN A 306 -58.35 6.11 23.19
CA GLN A 306 -59.35 5.34 22.44
C GLN A 306 -60.11 5.99 21.26
N LYS A 307 -60.11 5.20 20.17
CA LYS A 307 -61.12 5.02 19.09
C LYS A 307 -60.83 5.68 17.75
N GLY A 308 -60.95 4.84 16.73
CA GLY A 308 -61.33 5.28 15.38
C GLY A 308 -60.54 4.64 14.26
N ARG A 309 -60.71 3.33 14.02
CA ARG A 309 -60.42 2.77 12.69
C ARG A 309 -61.41 3.38 11.69
N LYS A 310 -60.90 4.11 10.71
CA LYS A 310 -61.55 4.26 9.41
C LYS A 310 -60.56 3.82 8.34
N PHE A 311 -60.91 2.73 7.67
CA PHE A 311 -60.21 2.22 6.50
C PHE A 311 -60.35 3.21 5.36
N SER A 312 -59.23 3.69 4.81
CA SER A 312 -59.19 4.29 3.48
C SER A 312 -58.64 3.25 2.51
N LYS A 313 -59.43 2.97 1.47
CA LYS A 313 -59.12 2.09 0.35
C LYS A 313 -57.94 2.67 -0.43
N ARG A 314 -56.87 1.91 -0.64
CA ARG A 314 -55.87 2.20 -1.68
C ARG A 314 -56.16 1.33 -2.91
N PRO A 315 -56.06 1.89 -4.14
CA PRO A 315 -56.16 1.10 -5.35
C PRO A 315 -54.86 0.33 -5.61
N ASN A 316 -55.03 -0.84 -6.21
CA ASN A 316 -53.97 -1.73 -6.66
C ASN A 316 -53.14 -1.04 -7.75
N PHE A 317 -51.82 -0.98 -7.56
CA PHE A 317 -50.86 -0.87 -8.65
C PHE A 317 -50.08 -2.18 -8.72
N SER A 318 -50.37 -2.97 -9.75
CA SER A 318 -49.55 -4.09 -10.20
C SER A 318 -48.61 -3.58 -11.28
N GLU A 319 -47.38 -3.22 -10.92
CA GLU A 319 -46.29 -3.08 -11.88
C GLU A 319 -45.37 -4.30 -11.76
N THR A 320 -45.43 -5.13 -12.79
CA THR A 320 -44.48 -6.20 -13.08
C THR A 320 -43.11 -5.58 -13.36
N PHE A 321 -42.19 -5.63 -12.38
CA PHE A 321 -40.78 -5.39 -12.62
C PHE A 321 -40.13 -6.67 -13.14
N THR A 322 -39.94 -6.75 -14.46
CA THR A 322 -38.92 -7.63 -15.06
C THR A 322 -37.54 -7.03 -14.78
N SER A 323 -36.92 -7.45 -13.68
CA SER A 323 -35.51 -7.15 -13.43
C SER A 323 -34.65 -8.11 -14.24
N GLN A 324 -34.22 -7.68 -15.44
CA GLN A 324 -33.06 -8.26 -16.11
C GLN A 324 -31.84 -7.98 -15.23
N LYS A 325 -31.45 -8.98 -14.44
CA LYS A 325 -30.23 -8.94 -13.64
C LYS A 325 -29.04 -8.98 -14.61
N LYS A 326 -28.45 -7.81 -14.84
CA LYS A 326 -27.20 -7.64 -15.60
C LYS A 326 -26.12 -8.44 -14.87
N LEU A 327 -25.75 -9.59 -15.41
CA LEU A 327 -24.54 -10.32 -15.03
C LEU A 327 -23.39 -9.33 -15.06
N GLN A 328 -22.72 -9.16 -13.93
CA GLN A 328 -21.51 -8.36 -13.82
C GLN A 328 -20.41 -9.16 -14.52
N ILE A 329 -20.31 -8.93 -15.83
CA ILE A 329 -19.24 -9.43 -16.70
C ILE A 329 -17.94 -8.93 -16.09
N MET A 330 -17.02 -9.85 -15.77
CA MET A 330 -15.64 -9.52 -15.40
C MET A 330 -15.11 -8.49 -16.39
N ALA A 331 -14.43 -7.46 -15.90
CA ALA A 331 -13.87 -6.42 -16.77
C ALA A 331 -13.14 -7.11 -17.95
N PRO A 332 -13.50 -6.79 -19.20
CA PRO A 332 -12.91 -7.47 -20.36
C PRO A 332 -11.39 -7.33 -20.29
N TYR A 333 -10.70 -8.46 -20.42
CA TYR A 333 -9.24 -8.47 -20.50
C TYR A 333 -8.78 -7.51 -21.61
N PRO A 334 -7.69 -6.75 -21.39
CA PRO A 334 -7.22 -5.79 -22.38
C PRO A 334 -7.03 -6.50 -23.73
N PRO A 335 -7.54 -5.94 -24.84
CA PRO A 335 -7.41 -6.53 -26.16
C PRO A 335 -5.91 -6.66 -26.50
N CYS A 336 -5.53 -7.83 -27.01
CA CYS A 336 -4.15 -8.09 -27.39
C CYS A 336 -3.74 -7.21 -28.56
N THR A 337 -2.95 -6.18 -28.29
CA THR A 337 -2.29 -5.37 -29.32
C THR A 337 -1.03 -6.12 -29.78
N SER A 338 -1.20 -7.22 -30.51
CA SER A 338 -0.09 -7.95 -31.14
C SER A 338 -0.10 -7.74 -32.65
N GLU A 339 -0.09 -6.49 -33.10
CA GLU A 339 0.27 -6.18 -34.49
C GLU A 339 1.80 -6.27 -34.60
N GLY A 340 2.31 -7.42 -35.08
CA GLY A 340 3.67 -7.51 -35.63
C GLY A 340 4.60 -8.59 -35.06
N GLN A 341 4.29 -9.23 -33.93
CA GLN A 341 5.12 -10.32 -33.40
C GLN A 341 4.54 -11.69 -33.80
N LYS A 342 5.21 -12.36 -34.75
CA LYS A 342 4.93 -13.77 -35.08
C LYS A 342 5.42 -14.63 -33.92
N TYR A 343 4.53 -14.91 -32.96
CA TYR A 343 4.78 -15.94 -31.96
C TYR A 343 4.71 -17.31 -32.64
N ASP A 344 5.54 -18.23 -32.17
CA ASP A 344 5.41 -19.63 -32.53
C ASP A 344 4.13 -20.15 -31.85
N VAL A 345 3.01 -20.09 -32.59
CA VAL A 345 1.63 -20.22 -32.08
C VAL A 345 1.39 -21.56 -31.36
N PHE A 346 2.32 -22.51 -31.47
CA PHE A 346 2.21 -23.87 -30.94
C PHE A 346 3.35 -24.25 -29.98
N LYS A 347 3.98 -23.29 -29.30
CA LYS A 347 5.01 -23.61 -28.31
C LYS A 347 4.41 -24.40 -27.13
N THR A 348 5.09 -25.49 -26.78
CA THR A 348 4.79 -26.36 -25.63
C THR A 348 6.07 -26.59 -24.82
N TRP A 349 5.91 -26.96 -23.54
CA TRP A 349 7.00 -27.22 -22.59
C TRP A 349 6.86 -28.60 -21.92
N PRO A 350 7.05 -29.71 -22.66
CA PRO A 350 6.90 -31.06 -22.10
C PRO A 350 7.87 -31.37 -20.95
N GLU A 351 9.05 -30.73 -20.94
CA GLU A 351 10.08 -30.88 -19.90
C GLU A 351 9.66 -30.33 -18.53
N LEU A 352 8.58 -29.55 -18.47
CA LEU A 352 8.08 -28.92 -17.24
C LEU A 352 7.00 -29.74 -16.53
N LEU A 353 6.63 -30.92 -17.06
CA LEU A 353 5.68 -31.82 -16.41
C LEU A 353 6.29 -32.36 -15.09
N GLY A 354 5.53 -32.29 -14.00
CA GLY A 354 5.99 -32.72 -12.66
C GLY A 354 6.88 -31.72 -11.92
N VAL A 355 7.22 -30.58 -12.53
CA VAL A 355 7.95 -29.48 -11.89
C VAL A 355 6.99 -28.65 -11.03
N THR A 356 7.48 -27.96 -10.00
CA THR A 356 6.64 -27.08 -9.17
C THR A 356 6.06 -25.93 -10.00
N GLY A 357 4.81 -25.53 -9.72
CA GLY A 357 4.16 -24.46 -10.48
C GLY A 357 4.96 -23.15 -10.50
N TYR A 358 5.61 -22.82 -9.38
CA TYR A 358 6.44 -21.63 -9.25
C TYR A 358 7.67 -21.65 -10.18
N ASP A 359 8.39 -22.76 -10.26
CA ASP A 359 9.56 -22.88 -11.12
C ASP A 359 9.17 -22.87 -12.60
N VAL A 360 8.03 -23.49 -12.94
CA VAL A 360 7.48 -23.46 -14.30
C VAL A 360 7.13 -22.05 -14.74
N CYS A 361 6.46 -21.26 -13.89
CA CYS A 361 6.17 -19.85 -14.17
C CYS A 361 7.46 -19.07 -14.48
N LYS A 362 8.49 -19.22 -13.65
CA LYS A 362 9.79 -18.56 -13.87
C LYS A 362 10.44 -18.94 -15.20
N VAL A 363 10.43 -20.23 -15.56
CA VAL A 363 11.06 -20.70 -16.79
C VAL A 363 10.36 -20.12 -18.03
N ILE A 364 9.02 -20.11 -18.03
CA ILE A 364 8.23 -19.64 -19.16
C ILE A 364 8.28 -18.10 -19.29
N GLU A 365 8.17 -17.36 -18.18
CA GLU A 365 8.29 -15.90 -18.19
C GLU A 365 9.70 -15.44 -18.57
N LYS A 366 10.73 -16.20 -18.17
CA LYS A 366 12.12 -15.94 -18.60
C LYS A 366 12.32 -16.23 -20.09
N TRP A 367 11.64 -17.23 -20.64
CA TRP A 367 11.69 -17.52 -22.07
C TRP A 367 11.05 -16.40 -22.90
N ASN A 368 9.94 -15.84 -22.43
CA ASN A 368 9.29 -14.70 -23.08
C ASN A 368 8.52 -13.85 -22.06
N SER A 369 9.04 -12.65 -21.78
CA SER A 369 8.45 -11.72 -20.81
C SER A 369 7.08 -11.17 -21.23
N ASN A 370 6.67 -11.36 -22.49
CA ASN A 370 5.34 -10.96 -22.98
C ASN A 370 4.27 -12.04 -22.74
N ILE A 371 4.67 -13.25 -22.33
CA ILE A 371 3.74 -14.32 -21.98
C ILE A 371 3.35 -14.19 -20.52
N LYS A 372 2.04 -14.16 -20.27
CA LYS A 372 1.47 -14.26 -18.94
C LYS A 372 1.22 -15.73 -18.62
N VAL A 373 1.91 -16.23 -17.60
CA VAL A 373 1.70 -17.58 -17.09
C VAL A 373 0.60 -17.55 -16.04
N VAL A 374 -0.37 -18.47 -16.14
CA VAL A 374 -1.50 -18.55 -15.22
C VAL A 374 -1.53 -19.94 -14.59
N PRO A 375 -1.01 -20.11 -13.36
CA PRO A 375 -1.16 -21.36 -12.63
C PRO A 375 -2.63 -21.56 -12.24
N ILE A 376 -3.14 -22.77 -12.44
CA ILE A 376 -4.54 -23.12 -12.16
C ILE A 376 -4.59 -24.55 -11.61
N VAL A 377 -5.42 -24.81 -10.59
CA VAL A 377 -5.58 -26.16 -10.05
C VAL A 377 -6.41 -27.01 -11.01
N TRP A 378 -5.97 -28.24 -11.25
CA TRP A 378 -6.62 -29.26 -12.05
C TRP A 378 -8.06 -29.43 -11.54
N ASN A 379 -9.03 -29.27 -12.43
CA ASN A 379 -10.49 -29.20 -12.19
C ASN A 379 -11.10 -27.81 -11.95
N MET A 380 -10.33 -26.71 -11.94
CA MET A 380 -10.94 -25.37 -11.97
C MET A 380 -11.44 -25.03 -13.39
N ILE A 381 -12.59 -24.36 -13.47
CA ILE A 381 -13.18 -23.93 -14.74
C ILE A 381 -12.32 -22.82 -15.32
N ARG A 382 -11.80 -23.04 -16.55
CA ARG A 382 -11.05 -22.04 -17.31
C ARG A 382 -11.88 -21.49 -18.48
N PRO A 383 -11.73 -20.20 -18.82
CA PRO A 383 -12.37 -19.66 -20.01
C PRO A 383 -11.84 -20.38 -21.27
N MET A 384 -12.73 -20.59 -22.24
CA MET A 384 -12.44 -21.25 -23.53
C MET A 384 -11.90 -20.27 -24.58
N ASP A 385 -11.46 -19.08 -24.15
CA ASP A 385 -10.84 -18.10 -25.03
C ASP A 385 -9.41 -18.51 -25.39
N TRP A 386 -8.94 -18.08 -26.56
CA TRP A 386 -7.60 -18.39 -27.05
C TRP A 386 -6.75 -17.11 -27.07
N TYR A 387 -5.61 -17.12 -26.38
CA TYR A 387 -4.68 -16.00 -26.32
C TYR A 387 -3.24 -16.44 -26.55
N THR A 388 -2.58 -15.84 -27.54
CA THR A 388 -1.19 -16.16 -27.93
C THR A 388 -0.14 -15.70 -26.91
N ASN A 389 -0.51 -14.84 -25.97
CA ASN A 389 0.34 -14.33 -24.91
C ASN A 389 0.00 -14.94 -23.54
N ARG A 390 -0.70 -16.07 -23.51
CA ARG A 390 -1.10 -16.74 -22.27
C ARG A 390 -0.71 -18.21 -22.29
N VAL A 391 -0.21 -18.69 -21.16
CA VAL A 391 0.06 -20.11 -20.93
C VAL A 391 -0.63 -20.54 -19.65
N TRP A 392 -1.53 -21.50 -19.75
CA TRP A 392 -2.13 -22.16 -18.59
C TRP A 392 -1.17 -23.22 -18.06
N VAL A 393 -0.92 -23.19 -16.75
CA VAL A 393 -0.12 -24.19 -16.05
C VAL A 393 -1.03 -24.92 -15.08
N ASN A 394 -1.45 -26.14 -15.45
CA ASN A 394 -2.37 -26.91 -14.61
C ASN A 394 -1.60 -27.65 -13.51
N LEU A 395 -1.98 -27.43 -12.25
CA LEU A 395 -1.36 -27.97 -11.05
C LEU A 395 -2.26 -29.01 -10.38
N ASP A 396 -1.71 -30.02 -9.71
CA ASP A 396 -2.52 -30.99 -8.94
C ASP A 396 -3.26 -30.34 -7.75
N LYS A 397 -2.63 -29.36 -7.10
CA LYS A 397 -3.13 -28.61 -5.93
C LYS A 397 -2.53 -27.19 -5.91
N PRO A 398 -2.99 -26.28 -5.03
CA PRO A 398 -2.32 -25.00 -4.81
C PRO A 398 -0.84 -25.23 -4.48
N ASP A 399 0.06 -24.53 -5.19
CA ASP A 399 1.52 -24.69 -5.11
C ASP A 399 2.05 -26.11 -5.41
N GLY A 400 1.24 -26.89 -6.12
CA GLY A 400 1.54 -28.25 -6.52
C GLY A 400 2.51 -28.38 -7.71
N VAL A 401 2.52 -29.56 -8.28
CA VAL A 401 3.30 -29.90 -9.47
C VAL A 401 2.44 -29.85 -10.73
N VAL A 402 3.08 -29.57 -11.87
CA VAL A 402 2.40 -29.49 -13.16
C VAL A 402 1.91 -30.86 -13.63
N VAL A 403 0.61 -30.98 -13.90
CA VAL A 403 -0.05 -32.23 -14.31
C VAL A 403 -0.39 -32.32 -15.80
N GLU A 404 -0.37 -31.21 -16.54
CA GLU A 404 -0.54 -31.16 -17.99
C GLU A 404 0.58 -30.34 -18.62
N VAL A 405 1.05 -30.76 -19.80
CA VAL A 405 2.10 -30.05 -20.54
C VAL A 405 1.66 -28.59 -20.80
N PRO A 406 2.38 -27.59 -20.26
CA PRO A 406 2.08 -26.19 -20.53
C PRO A 406 2.16 -25.91 -22.03
N LYS A 407 1.19 -25.15 -22.54
CA LYS A 407 1.09 -24.75 -23.94
C LYS A 407 0.50 -23.36 -24.06
N ILE A 408 0.94 -22.63 -25.08
CA ILE A 408 0.33 -21.34 -25.44
C ILE A 408 -1.12 -21.59 -25.88
N GLY A 409 -2.07 -20.82 -25.34
CA GLY A 409 -3.51 -20.93 -25.64
C GLY A 409 -4.42 -20.33 -24.60
#